data_AF-A0A6S9L5U1-F1
#
_entry.id   AF-A0A6S9L5U1-F1
#
_cell.length_a   1.000
_cell.length_b   1.000
_cell.length_c   1.000
_cell.angle_alpha   90.00
_cell.angle_beta   90.00
_cell.angle_gamma   90.00
#
_symmetry.space_group_name_H-M   'P 1'
#
loop_
_entity.id
_entity.type
_entity.pdbx_description
1 polymer ?
#
loop_
_entity_poly.entity_id
_entity_poly.type
_entity_poly.pdbx_seq_one_letter_code
_entity_poly.pdbx_strand_id
1 'polypeptide(L)'
;MLQAYREGGGVDAVGGAEAILSHLVVQELKIPCAHAPGLDPLDADPAVAPRACAEELGHTFLPCVLANLRRAPRLLPAPPEALSAREAAAGLFAGDIDAAVLPLSACGGPAALALGATPGALVVAVEENATDMRVSPADLGFENAVVVRSYFEALGVVAAHRAGINGASLTASENQIQFRQ
;
A
#
# COMPACT_ATOMS: atom_id res chain seq x y z
N MET A 1 4.96 20.28 -14.09
CA MET A 1 4.91 19.22 -13.06
C MET A 1 3.50 19.13 -12.48
N LEU A 2 3.02 20.17 -11.76
CA LEU A 2 1.65 20.20 -11.22
C LEU A 2 0.55 19.98 -12.27
N GLN A 3 0.60 20.67 -13.42
CA GLN A 3 -0.39 20.48 -14.49
C GLN A 3 -0.42 19.03 -15.00
N ALA A 4 0.75 18.44 -15.23
CA ALA A 4 0.85 17.05 -15.68
C ALA A 4 0.28 16.07 -14.63
N TYR A 5 0.50 16.33 -13.33
CA TYR A 5 -0.12 15.57 -12.25
C TYR A 5 -1.66 15.71 -12.25
N ARG A 6 -2.17 16.95 -12.36
CA ARG A 6 -3.61 17.23 -12.48
C ARG A 6 -4.24 16.54 -13.69
N GLU A 7 -3.51 16.40 -14.79
CA GLU A 7 -3.92 15.68 -16.00
C GLU A 7 -3.70 14.14 -15.90
N GLY A 8 -3.15 13.65 -14.79
CA GLY A 8 -2.93 12.23 -14.51
C GLY A 8 -1.70 11.62 -15.20
N GLY A 9 -0.88 12.43 -15.87
CA GLY A 9 0.34 12.02 -16.56
C GLY A 9 1.64 12.36 -15.82
N GLY A 10 1.55 12.94 -14.62
CA GLY A 10 2.70 13.33 -13.80
C GLY A 10 2.63 12.78 -12.39
N VAL A 11 3.68 13.04 -11.61
CA VAL A 11 3.79 12.67 -10.19
C VAL A 11 3.45 13.85 -9.28
N ASP A 12 2.93 13.53 -8.09
CA ASP A 12 2.78 14.51 -7.02
C ASP A 12 4.10 14.73 -6.29
N ALA A 13 4.76 15.84 -6.57
CA ALA A 13 6.00 16.22 -5.90
C ALA A 13 5.79 16.69 -4.46
N VAL A 14 4.62 17.25 -4.14
CA VAL A 14 4.30 17.71 -2.78
C VAL A 14 4.03 16.49 -1.90
N GLY A 15 3.14 15.59 -2.32
CA GLY A 15 2.89 14.33 -1.63
C GLY A 15 4.15 13.46 -1.52
N GLY A 16 5.04 13.48 -2.51
CA GLY A 16 6.35 12.85 -2.42
C GLY A 16 7.23 13.42 -1.29
N ALA A 17 7.31 14.75 -1.16
CA ALA A 17 8.03 15.40 -0.08
C ALA A 17 7.38 15.14 1.29
N GLU A 18 6.05 15.19 1.37
CA GLU A 18 5.27 14.90 2.58
C GLU A 18 5.47 13.45 3.04
N ALA A 19 5.52 12.49 2.12
CA ALA A 19 5.77 11.08 2.43
C ALA A 19 7.17 10.88 3.06
N ILE A 20 8.20 11.55 2.53
CA ILE A 20 9.56 11.48 3.10
C ILE A 20 9.58 12.11 4.50
N LEU A 21 9.02 13.30 4.66
CA LEU A 21 9.04 14.01 5.94
C LEU A 21 8.25 13.27 7.02
N SER A 22 7.03 12.82 6.70
CA SER A 22 6.19 12.06 7.65
C SER A 22 6.84 10.73 8.03
N HIS A 23 7.48 10.04 7.08
CA HIS A 23 8.25 8.84 7.38
C HIS A 23 9.38 9.12 8.38
N LEU A 24 10.20 10.16 8.15
CA LEU A 24 11.28 10.53 9.05
C LEU A 24 10.78 10.93 10.45
N VAL A 25 9.69 11.70 10.54
CA VAL A 25 9.07 12.09 11.82
C VAL A 25 8.60 10.86 12.60
N VAL A 26 7.88 9.94 11.94
CA VAL A 26 7.41 8.70 12.57
C VAL A 26 8.59 7.82 12.97
N GLN A 27 9.61 7.72 12.13
CA GLN A 27 10.80 6.91 12.37
C GLN A 27 11.58 7.42 13.59
N GLU A 28 11.80 8.74 13.71
CA GLU A 28 12.62 9.32 14.78
C GLU A 28 11.84 9.43 16.09
N LEU A 29 10.60 9.93 16.05
CA LEU A 29 9.84 10.26 17.25
C LEU A 29 8.94 9.12 17.73
N LYS A 30 8.72 8.08 16.90
CA LYS A 30 7.83 6.95 17.19
C LYS A 30 6.40 7.36 17.56
N ILE A 31 5.92 8.47 17.00
CA ILE A 31 4.55 8.96 17.14
C ILE A 31 3.85 8.95 15.78
N PRO A 32 2.52 8.76 15.73
CA PRO A 32 1.76 8.94 14.51
C PRO A 32 1.96 10.34 13.94
N CYS A 33 2.11 10.43 12.62
CA CYS A 33 2.20 11.68 11.87
C CYS A 33 1.08 11.73 10.84
N ALA A 34 0.55 12.93 10.62
CA ALA A 34 -0.31 13.22 9.49
C ALA A 34 0.08 14.59 8.93
N HIS A 35 -0.14 14.78 7.65
CA HIS A 35 0.05 16.06 6.97
C HIS A 35 -1.32 16.74 6.78
N ALA A 36 -1.29 18.06 6.73
CA ALA A 36 -2.43 18.90 6.38
C ALA A 36 -1.99 19.78 5.20
N PRO A 37 -2.93 20.28 4.36
CA PRO A 37 -2.57 21.15 3.25
C PRO A 37 -1.72 22.31 3.72
N GLY A 38 -0.51 22.41 3.16
CA GLY A 38 0.41 23.51 3.42
C GLY A 38 0.32 24.64 2.38
N LEU A 39 -0.53 24.49 1.36
CA LEU A 39 -0.66 25.41 0.22
C LEU A 39 -2.10 25.90 0.11
N ASP A 40 -2.25 27.11 -0.45
CA ASP A 40 -3.56 27.66 -0.77
C ASP A 40 -4.29 26.78 -1.81
N PRO A 41 -5.62 26.65 -1.69
CA PRO A 41 -6.40 25.90 -2.67
C PRO A 41 -6.28 26.53 -4.05
N LEU A 42 -6.18 25.68 -5.06
CA LEU A 42 -6.22 26.09 -6.47
C LEU A 42 -7.67 26.26 -6.92
N ASP A 43 -7.87 27.01 -8.00
CA ASP A 43 -9.18 27.07 -8.63
C ASP A 43 -9.59 25.68 -9.13
N ALA A 44 -10.86 25.35 -8.89
CA ALA A 44 -11.44 24.08 -9.29
C ALA A 44 -11.36 23.92 -10.81
N ASP A 45 -10.78 22.80 -11.26
CA ASP A 45 -10.69 22.45 -12.67
C ASP A 45 -11.53 21.19 -12.95
N PRO A 46 -12.60 21.30 -13.75
CA PRO A 46 -13.43 20.16 -14.10
C PRO A 46 -12.71 19.14 -15.00
N ALA A 47 -11.57 19.49 -15.58
CA ALA A 47 -10.76 18.61 -16.41
C ALA A 47 -9.72 17.81 -15.61
N VAL A 48 -9.67 17.93 -14.27
CA VAL A 48 -8.73 17.16 -13.45
C VAL A 48 -8.95 15.66 -13.64
N ALA A 49 -7.86 14.92 -13.75
CA ALA A 49 -7.90 13.47 -13.88
C ALA A 49 -8.51 12.83 -12.63
N PRO A 50 -9.23 11.70 -12.77
CA PRO A 50 -9.85 11.02 -11.63
C PRO A 50 -8.88 10.71 -10.48
N ARG A 51 -7.60 10.46 -10.79
CA ARG A 51 -6.54 10.16 -9.80
C ARG A 51 -6.18 11.36 -8.92
N ALA A 52 -6.28 12.59 -9.44
CA ALA A 52 -5.94 13.81 -8.73
C ALA A 52 -7.19 14.53 -8.15
N CYS A 53 -8.41 14.10 -8.51
CA CYS A 53 -9.66 14.74 -8.12
C CYS A 53 -9.86 14.78 -6.59
N ALA A 54 -9.40 13.77 -5.86
CA ALA A 54 -9.55 13.73 -4.39
C ALA A 54 -8.83 14.89 -3.69
N GLU A 55 -7.72 15.36 -4.24
CA GLU A 55 -6.95 16.48 -3.69
C GLU A 55 -7.62 17.82 -3.98
N GLU A 56 -8.20 17.99 -5.18
CA GLU A 56 -8.96 19.19 -5.55
C GLU A 56 -10.21 19.40 -4.70
N LEU A 57 -10.85 18.33 -4.20
CA LEU A 57 -12.04 18.44 -3.36
C LEU A 57 -11.73 18.63 -1.86
N GLY A 58 -10.45 18.56 -1.50
CA GLY A 58 -9.94 18.47 -0.14
C GLY A 58 -9.51 19.79 0.49
N HIS A 59 -10.39 20.79 0.63
CA HIS A 59 -9.93 22.12 1.10
C HIS A 59 -9.92 22.31 2.63
N THR A 60 -10.56 21.43 3.40
CA THR A 60 -10.75 21.63 4.85
C THR A 60 -10.33 20.42 5.66
N PHE A 61 -9.02 20.25 5.88
CA PHE A 61 -8.51 19.04 6.53
C PHE A 61 -8.04 19.21 7.96
N LEU A 62 -7.70 20.39 8.47
CA LEU A 62 -7.10 20.47 9.80
C LEU A 62 -8.00 19.89 10.92
N PRO A 63 -9.31 20.20 11.00
CA PRO A 63 -10.19 19.54 11.97
C PRO A 63 -10.29 18.02 11.78
N CYS A 64 -10.35 17.55 10.52
CA CYS A 64 -10.40 16.13 10.20
C CYS A 64 -9.10 15.41 10.57
N VAL A 65 -7.95 16.01 10.29
CA VAL A 65 -6.62 15.53 10.64
C VAL A 65 -6.51 15.39 12.16
N LEU A 66 -6.89 16.41 12.92
CA LEU A 66 -6.88 16.35 14.39
C LEU A 66 -7.83 15.29 14.95
N ALA A 67 -9.05 15.19 14.40
CA ALA A 67 -10.03 14.19 14.82
C ALA A 67 -9.57 12.75 14.56
N ASN A 68 -8.91 12.50 13.43
CA ASN A 68 -8.39 11.18 13.09
C ASN A 68 -7.07 10.87 13.79
N LEU A 69 -6.16 11.83 13.95
CA LEU A 69 -4.93 11.64 14.74
C LEU A 69 -5.24 11.24 16.19
N ARG A 70 -6.29 11.80 16.79
CA ARG A 70 -6.75 11.39 18.13
C ARG A 70 -7.12 9.90 18.21
N ARG A 71 -7.58 9.33 17.09
CA ARG A 71 -8.01 7.92 16.97
C ARG A 71 -6.97 7.03 16.29
N ALA A 72 -5.85 7.60 15.84
CA ALA A 72 -4.83 6.86 15.12
C ALA A 72 -4.24 5.76 16.02
N PRO A 73 -3.90 4.58 15.46
CA PRO A 73 -3.21 3.54 16.20
C PRO A 73 -1.92 4.07 16.84
N ARG A 74 -1.64 3.65 18.07
CA ARG A 74 -0.36 3.96 18.72
C ARG A 74 0.70 3.02 18.19
N LEU A 75 1.88 3.57 17.90
CA LEU A 75 3.07 2.77 17.62
C LEU A 75 3.62 2.25 18.95
N LEU A 76 3.81 0.93 19.04
CA LEU A 76 4.38 0.29 20.20
C LEU A 76 5.88 0.09 19.93
N PRO A 77 6.78 0.72 20.71
CA PRO A 77 8.23 0.60 20.50
C PRO A 77 8.80 -0.70 21.08
N ALA A 78 8.00 -1.45 21.85
CA ALA A 78 8.42 -2.69 22.47
C ALA A 78 8.19 -3.86 21.51
N PRO A 79 9.08 -4.87 21.51
CA PRO A 79 8.85 -6.07 20.72
C PRO A 79 7.64 -6.85 21.27
N PRO A 80 6.97 -7.69 20.45
CA PRO A 80 5.72 -8.34 20.83
C PRO A 80 5.78 -9.09 22.17
N GLU A 81 6.91 -9.72 22.47
CA GLU A 81 7.17 -10.45 23.72
C GLU A 81 7.20 -9.57 24.99
N ALA A 82 7.43 -8.26 24.83
CA ALA A 82 7.47 -7.30 25.93
C ALA A 82 6.11 -6.61 26.15
N LEU A 83 5.10 -6.91 25.31
CA LEU A 83 3.77 -6.32 25.42
C LEU A 83 2.92 -7.07 26.45
N SER A 84 2.02 -6.35 27.12
CA SER A 84 0.99 -7.02 27.91
C SER A 84 0.09 -7.86 27.00
N ALA A 85 -0.52 -8.91 27.55
CA ALA A 85 -1.44 -9.77 26.80
C ALA A 85 -2.57 -8.97 26.10
N ARG A 86 -3.03 -7.87 26.73
CA ARG A 86 -4.04 -6.98 26.16
C ARG A 86 -3.51 -6.17 24.97
N GLU A 87 -2.28 -5.67 25.06
CA GLU A 87 -1.64 -4.92 23.97
C GLU A 87 -1.33 -5.84 22.80
N ALA A 88 -0.81 -7.03 23.06
CA ALA A 88 -0.59 -8.05 22.03
C ALA A 88 -1.91 -8.43 21.33
N ALA A 89 -2.99 -8.64 22.07
CA ALA A 89 -4.29 -9.00 21.48
C ALA A 89 -4.97 -7.87 20.68
N ALA A 90 -4.62 -6.61 20.93
CA ALA A 90 -5.21 -5.44 20.25
C ALA A 90 -4.28 -4.84 19.18
N GLY A 91 -3.03 -5.32 19.10
CA GLY A 91 -2.03 -4.85 18.16
C GLY A 91 -2.21 -5.45 16.77
N LEU A 92 -1.58 -4.80 15.79
CA LEU A 92 -1.35 -5.35 14.46
C LEU A 92 0.16 -5.40 14.25
N PHE A 93 0.68 -6.58 13.95
CA PHE A 93 2.10 -6.86 13.78
C PHE A 93 2.41 -7.23 12.33
N ALA A 94 3.70 -7.20 11.97
CA ALA A 94 4.14 -7.61 10.64
C ALA A 94 3.70 -9.04 10.30
N GLY A 95 3.70 -9.95 11.27
CA GLY A 95 3.26 -11.33 11.10
C GLY A 95 1.74 -11.50 10.90
N ASP A 96 0.95 -10.46 11.17
CA ASP A 96 -0.50 -10.48 10.93
C ASP A 96 -0.86 -10.07 9.49
N ILE A 97 0.13 -9.62 8.70
CA ILE A 97 -0.05 -9.25 7.30
C ILE A 97 0.36 -10.43 6.43
N ASP A 98 -0.62 -11.04 5.76
CA ASP A 98 -0.44 -12.19 4.88
C ASP A 98 -0.44 -11.81 3.39
N ALA A 99 -0.88 -10.61 3.01
CA ALA A 99 -0.94 -10.20 1.62
C ALA A 99 -0.74 -8.69 1.40
N ALA A 100 -0.20 -8.34 0.23
CA ALA A 100 -0.18 -6.96 -0.29
C ALA A 100 -0.57 -6.90 -1.77
N VAL A 101 -1.30 -5.85 -2.15
CA VAL A 101 -1.63 -5.54 -3.55
C VAL A 101 -0.87 -4.29 -3.94
N LEU A 102 -0.04 -4.40 -4.98
CA LEU A 102 0.90 -3.36 -5.42
C LEU A 102 0.78 -3.17 -6.93
N PRO A 103 1.05 -1.96 -7.46
CA PRO A 103 1.33 -1.79 -8.88
C PRO A 103 2.54 -2.64 -9.28
N LEU A 104 2.50 -3.27 -10.47
CA LEU A 104 3.56 -4.18 -10.92
C LEU A 104 4.95 -3.54 -10.90
N SER A 105 5.05 -2.24 -11.19
CA SER A 105 6.34 -1.54 -11.27
C SER A 105 6.78 -0.86 -9.96
N ALA A 106 6.04 -1.04 -8.85
CA ALA A 106 6.26 -0.31 -7.59
C ALA A 106 6.52 -1.23 -6.37
N CYS A 107 7.24 -2.34 -6.57
CA CYS A 107 7.48 -3.34 -5.51
C CYS A 107 8.73 -3.08 -4.64
N GLY A 108 9.45 -1.96 -4.85
CA GLY A 108 10.70 -1.65 -4.15
C GLY A 108 10.55 -1.07 -2.73
N GLY A 109 9.33 -0.86 -2.24
CA GLY A 109 9.09 -0.27 -0.93
C GLY A 109 9.44 -1.22 0.24
N PRO A 110 9.80 -0.70 1.44
CA PRO A 110 10.18 -1.55 2.58
C PRO A 110 9.13 -2.60 2.97
N ALA A 111 7.84 -2.25 2.92
CA ALA A 111 6.75 -3.19 3.21
C ALA A 111 6.66 -4.32 2.17
N ALA A 112 6.86 -4.00 0.89
CA ALA A 112 6.85 -4.97 -0.19
C ALA A 112 8.06 -5.91 -0.10
N LEU A 113 9.25 -5.38 0.22
CA LEU A 113 10.46 -6.18 0.46
C LEU A 113 10.30 -7.14 1.64
N ALA A 114 9.73 -6.66 2.75
CA ALA A 114 9.47 -7.49 3.93
C ALA A 114 8.48 -8.63 3.60
N LEU A 115 7.37 -8.32 2.93
CA LEU A 115 6.36 -9.31 2.53
C LEU A 115 6.84 -10.28 1.46
N GLY A 116 7.59 -9.81 0.46
CA GLY A 116 8.18 -10.66 -0.58
C GLY A 116 9.18 -11.67 -0.02
N ALA A 117 9.86 -11.34 1.08
CA ALA A 117 10.75 -12.25 1.79
C ALA A 117 10.04 -13.15 2.83
N THR A 118 8.74 -12.95 3.10
CA THR A 118 7.99 -13.68 4.12
C THR A 118 7.39 -14.97 3.54
N PRO A 119 7.79 -16.17 4.02
CA PRO A 119 7.23 -17.41 3.54
C PRO A 119 5.73 -17.50 3.77
N GLY A 120 4.97 -17.83 2.73
CA GLY A 120 3.51 -17.99 2.79
C GLY A 120 2.72 -16.68 2.61
N ALA A 121 3.37 -15.51 2.67
CA ALA A 121 2.73 -14.25 2.31
C ALA A 121 2.48 -14.18 0.80
N LEU A 122 1.48 -13.41 0.38
CA LEU A 122 1.09 -13.20 -1.00
C LEU A 122 1.41 -11.77 -1.46
N VAL A 123 2.13 -11.63 -2.57
CA VAL A 123 2.27 -10.34 -3.26
C VAL A 123 1.44 -10.37 -4.54
N VAL A 124 0.42 -9.52 -4.65
CA VAL A 124 -0.36 -9.36 -5.89
C VAL A 124 0.13 -8.12 -6.63
N ALA A 125 0.69 -8.30 -7.81
CA ALA A 125 1.25 -7.25 -8.64
C ALA A 125 0.30 -6.93 -9.81
N VAL A 126 -0.21 -5.70 -9.88
CA VAL A 126 -1.26 -5.30 -10.81
C VAL A 126 -0.67 -4.54 -12.01
N GLU A 127 -0.88 -5.06 -13.22
CA GLU A 127 -0.33 -4.49 -14.48
C GLU A 127 -0.99 -3.17 -14.89
N GLU A 128 -2.33 -3.05 -14.80
CA GLU A 128 -3.04 -1.87 -15.31
C GLU A 128 -2.70 -0.58 -14.56
N ASN A 129 -2.12 -0.65 -13.36
CA ASN A 129 -1.68 0.52 -12.63
C ASN A 129 -0.24 0.88 -13.00
N ALA A 130 -0.07 1.59 -14.11
CA ALA A 130 1.21 2.13 -14.51
C ALA A 130 1.73 3.18 -13.50
N THR A 131 3.03 3.12 -13.20
CA THR A 131 3.74 4.09 -12.37
C THR A 131 5.09 4.43 -13.00
N ASP A 132 5.69 5.56 -12.61
CA ASP A 132 7.05 5.96 -13.04
C ASP A 132 8.17 5.13 -12.38
N MET A 133 7.84 4.32 -11.36
CA MET A 133 8.77 3.37 -10.76
C MET A 133 9.07 2.21 -11.72
N ARG A 134 10.18 1.52 -11.48
CA ARG A 134 10.70 0.45 -12.36
C ARG A 134 11.25 -0.72 -11.56
N VAL A 135 10.52 -1.13 -10.52
CA VAL A 135 10.91 -2.24 -9.66
C VAL A 135 9.77 -3.24 -9.60
N SER A 136 9.93 -4.35 -10.32
CA SER A 136 8.97 -5.45 -10.35
C SER A 136 9.28 -6.53 -9.32
N PRO A 137 8.33 -7.43 -9.02
CA PRO A 137 8.61 -8.61 -8.20
C PRO A 137 9.73 -9.49 -8.78
N ALA A 138 9.83 -9.58 -10.12
CA ALA A 138 10.85 -10.37 -10.79
C ALA A 138 12.25 -9.81 -10.57
N ASP A 139 12.42 -8.48 -10.60
CA ASP A 139 13.69 -7.81 -10.31
C ASP A 139 14.18 -8.08 -8.88
N LEU A 140 13.24 -8.35 -7.97
CA LEU A 140 13.49 -8.58 -6.55
C LEU A 140 13.51 -10.08 -6.16
N GLY A 141 13.23 -10.98 -7.11
CA GLY A 141 13.20 -12.42 -6.86
C GLY A 141 12.04 -12.89 -5.97
N PHE A 142 10.89 -12.19 -5.98
CA PHE A 142 9.72 -12.59 -5.20
C PHE A 142 9.05 -13.83 -5.81
N GLU A 143 9.31 -15.01 -5.24
CA GLU A 143 8.70 -16.27 -5.68
C GLU A 143 7.20 -16.37 -5.30
N ASN A 144 6.77 -15.58 -4.33
CA ASN A 144 5.39 -15.54 -3.82
C ASN A 144 4.51 -14.49 -4.54
N ALA A 145 5.00 -13.91 -5.63
CA ALA A 145 4.26 -12.89 -6.37
C ALA A 145 3.33 -13.49 -7.42
N VAL A 146 2.10 -12.99 -7.48
CA VAL A 146 1.11 -13.28 -8.52
C VAL A 146 0.85 -12.00 -9.31
N VAL A 147 1.18 -12.03 -10.60
CA VAL A 147 0.89 -10.91 -11.50
C VAL A 147 -0.54 -11.04 -12.03
N VAL A 148 -1.31 -9.96 -11.96
CA VAL A 148 -2.68 -9.87 -12.44
C VAL A 148 -2.84 -8.64 -13.33
N ARG A 149 -3.82 -8.68 -14.24
CA ARG A 149 -4.03 -7.59 -15.19
C ARG A 149 -4.71 -6.40 -14.53
N SER A 150 -5.65 -6.66 -13.62
CA SER A 150 -6.50 -5.64 -13.02
C SER A 150 -6.70 -5.78 -11.52
N TYR A 151 -7.16 -4.70 -10.88
CA TYR A 151 -7.59 -4.76 -9.47
C TYR A 151 -8.79 -5.68 -9.26
N PHE A 152 -9.63 -5.88 -10.28
CA PHE A 152 -10.74 -6.83 -10.21
C PHE A 152 -10.23 -8.27 -10.13
N GLU A 153 -9.21 -8.62 -10.91
CA GLU A 153 -8.52 -9.91 -10.80
C GLU A 153 -7.80 -10.05 -9.45
N ALA A 154 -7.16 -8.97 -8.96
CA ALA A 154 -6.50 -8.95 -7.66
C ALA A 154 -7.46 -9.35 -6.52
N LEU A 155 -8.71 -8.88 -6.55
CA LEU A 155 -9.74 -9.28 -5.58
C LEU A 155 -9.99 -10.79 -5.58
N GLY A 156 -10.03 -11.42 -6.76
CA GLY A 156 -10.19 -12.87 -6.89
C GLY A 156 -9.01 -13.64 -6.28
N VAL A 157 -7.78 -13.18 -6.54
CA VAL A 157 -6.57 -13.80 -5.96
C VAL A 157 -6.56 -13.67 -4.44
N VAL A 158 -6.86 -12.47 -3.90
CA VAL A 158 -6.95 -12.25 -2.45
C VAL A 158 -8.06 -13.11 -1.82
N ALA A 159 -9.21 -13.24 -2.48
CA ALA A 159 -10.31 -14.08 -1.99
C ALA A 159 -9.92 -15.58 -1.97
N ALA A 160 -9.25 -16.07 -3.01
CA ALA A 160 -8.75 -17.45 -3.06
C ALA A 160 -7.70 -17.72 -1.98
N HIS A 161 -6.74 -16.80 -1.81
CA HIS A 161 -5.72 -16.89 -0.76
C HIS A 161 -6.33 -16.94 0.64
N ARG A 162 -7.28 -16.04 0.94
CA ARG A 162 -8.02 -16.03 2.21
C ARG A 162 -8.80 -17.33 2.45
N ALA A 163 -9.26 -17.99 1.40
CA ALA A 163 -9.96 -19.26 1.48
C ALA A 163 -9.03 -20.49 1.55
N GLY A 164 -7.71 -20.30 1.49
CA GLY A 164 -6.73 -21.39 1.42
C GLY A 164 -6.75 -22.15 0.09
N ILE A 165 -7.30 -21.53 -0.96
CA ILE A 165 -7.41 -22.12 -2.29
C ILE A 165 -6.19 -21.72 -3.11
N ASN A 166 -5.53 -22.71 -3.71
CA ASN A 166 -4.45 -22.44 -4.67
C ASN A 166 -5.05 -21.82 -5.95
N GLY A 167 -4.79 -20.54 -6.20
CA GLY A 167 -5.31 -19.83 -7.37
C GLY A 167 -4.94 -20.48 -8.71
N ALA A 168 -3.82 -21.22 -8.79
CA ALA A 168 -3.44 -21.94 -10.00
C ALA A 168 -4.44 -23.06 -10.38
N SER A 169 -5.20 -23.60 -9.42
CA SER A 169 -6.24 -24.60 -9.69
C SER A 169 -7.56 -24.00 -10.20
N LEU A 170 -7.70 -22.67 -10.15
CA LEU A 170 -8.88 -21.93 -10.63
C LEU A 170 -8.73 -21.49 -12.10
N THR A 171 -7.80 -22.09 -12.83
CA THR A 171 -7.56 -21.80 -14.24
C THR A 171 -8.04 -22.96 -15.12
N ALA A 172 -8.49 -22.66 -16.33
CA ALA A 172 -8.92 -23.69 -17.28
C ALA A 172 -7.75 -24.49 -17.86
N SER A 173 -6.52 -24.01 -17.67
CA SER A 173 -5.28 -24.63 -18.12
C SER A 173 -4.85 -25.70 -17.12
N GLU A 174 -4.66 -26.94 -17.58
CA GLU A 174 -4.13 -28.04 -16.74
C GLU A 174 -2.66 -27.80 -16.36
N ASN A 175 -2.40 -26.94 -15.38
CA ASN A 175 -1.13 -27.00 -14.67
C ASN A 175 -1.22 -28.13 -13.64
N GLN A 176 -0.29 -29.08 -13.71
CA GLN A 176 -0.19 -30.14 -12.70
C GLN A 176 -0.15 -29.49 -11.30
N ILE A 177 -1.21 -29.72 -10.51
CA ILE A 177 -1.30 -29.23 -9.15
C ILE A 177 -0.27 -29.99 -8.33
N GLN A 178 0.91 -29.39 -8.12
CA GLN A 178 1.88 -29.90 -7.16
C GLN A 178 1.42 -29.49 -5.76
N PHE A 179 0.94 -30.46 -4.99
CA PHE A 179 0.70 -30.29 -3.57
C PHE A 179 2.06 -30.12 -2.87
N ARG A 180 2.29 -28.97 -2.22
CA ARG A 180 3.41 -28.83 -1.30
C ARG A 180 3.21 -29.83 -0.14
N GLN A 181 4.11 -30.80 -0.02
CA GLN A 181 4.22 -31.68 1.15
C GLN A 181 4.87 -30.94 2.31
#